data_AF-A0A7I9VER3-F1
#
_entry.id   AF-A0A7I9VER3-F1
#
_cell.length_a   1.000
_cell.length_b   1.000
_cell.length_c   1.000
_cell.angle_alpha   90.00
_cell.angle_beta   90.00
_cell.angle_gamma   90.00
#
_symmetry.space_group_name_H-M   'P 1'
#
loop_
_entity.id
_entity.type
_entity.pdbx_description
1 polymer ?
#
loop_
_entity_poly.entity_id
_entity_poly.type
_entity_poly.pdbx_seq_one_letter_code
_entity_poly.pdbx_strand_id
1 'polypeptide(L)'
;MRRTVGALMIIGAVASVAACGRDDIAGQVQETDTVTVTETATPTAKPSPCRPADGADSCVITGAVITGDLAVTGKKVVKLVDVRVSGSVDLNGSSQVSVIGSKVSGALTVTTAGGATVTSTTVGGRLLVDDARTVTLLRNTVGGDLDCSVRRVGGNGNTVGGDTTGPCADLA
;
A
#
# COMPACT_ATOMS: atom_id res chain seq x y z
N MET A 1 39.20 2.77 9.54
CA MET A 1 39.39 1.58 10.40
C MET A 1 38.46 0.48 9.88
N ARG A 2 39.04 -0.59 9.33
CA ARG A 2 38.31 -1.76 8.80
C ARG A 2 38.05 -2.74 9.94
N ARG A 3 36.85 -3.32 10.02
CA ARG A 3 36.61 -4.55 10.80
C ARG A 3 35.83 -5.56 9.98
N THR A 4 36.44 -6.73 9.93
CA THR A 4 36.12 -8.05 9.36
C THR A 4 34.85 -8.66 9.97
N VAL A 5 33.99 -9.27 9.15
CA VAL A 5 33.81 -10.73 8.93
C VAL A 5 33.41 -11.52 10.19
N GLY A 6 32.24 -12.16 10.13
CA GLY A 6 31.82 -13.24 11.03
C GLY A 6 30.84 -14.16 10.32
N ALA A 7 31.34 -15.28 9.80
CA ALA A 7 30.56 -16.41 9.31
C ALA A 7 30.28 -17.38 10.47
N LEU A 8 29.10 -18.00 10.51
CA LEU A 8 28.86 -19.19 11.30
C LEU A 8 27.94 -20.15 10.52
N MET A 9 28.52 -21.28 10.11
CA MET A 9 27.81 -22.50 9.68
C MET A 9 27.19 -23.19 10.90
N ILE A 10 26.01 -23.80 10.75
CA ILE A 10 25.68 -25.02 11.51
C ILE A 10 25.09 -26.07 10.56
N ILE A 11 25.75 -27.22 10.62
CA ILE A 11 25.53 -28.48 9.90
C ILE A 11 24.50 -29.29 10.71
N GLY A 12 23.51 -29.87 10.03
CA GLY A 12 22.62 -30.89 10.61
C GLY A 12 22.52 -32.07 9.64
N ALA A 13 23.02 -33.22 10.06
CA ALA A 13 23.13 -34.43 9.26
C ALA A 13 22.29 -35.58 9.84
N VAL A 14 21.78 -36.41 8.92
CA VAL A 14 21.39 -37.83 8.98
C VAL A 14 20.44 -38.37 10.08
N ALA A 15 19.37 -39.01 9.60
CA ALA A 15 19.03 -40.38 10.01
C ALA A 15 18.32 -41.11 8.86
N SER A 16 18.89 -42.24 8.45
CA SER A 16 18.33 -43.25 7.56
C SER A 16 18.18 -44.56 8.34
N VAL A 17 17.11 -45.32 8.11
CA VAL A 17 17.05 -46.77 7.76
C VAL A 17 15.68 -47.38 8.09
N ALA A 18 15.08 -48.10 7.13
CA ALA A 18 14.82 -49.55 7.21
C ALA A 18 13.94 -50.03 6.03
N ALA A 19 14.42 -51.07 5.34
CA ALA A 19 13.71 -51.93 4.38
C ALA A 19 12.78 -52.92 5.15
N CYS A 20 11.86 -53.74 4.62
CA CYS A 20 11.65 -54.44 3.36
C CYS A 20 10.14 -54.79 3.21
N GLY A 21 9.66 -55.01 1.98
CA GLY A 21 8.42 -55.74 1.70
C GLY A 21 8.07 -55.73 0.21
N ARG A 22 8.32 -56.84 -0.49
CA ARG A 22 7.81 -57.12 -1.85
C ARG A 22 6.43 -57.78 -1.74
N ASP A 23 5.50 -57.43 -2.62
CA ASP A 23 4.80 -58.39 -3.50
C ASP A 23 3.91 -57.66 -4.53
N ASP A 24 3.94 -58.18 -5.75
CA ASP A 24 3.42 -57.65 -7.01
C ASP A 24 1.88 -57.54 -7.09
N ILE A 25 1.34 -56.38 -7.52
CA ILE A 25 0.04 -56.31 -8.22
C ILE A 25 0.10 -55.23 -9.32
N ALA A 26 -0.15 -55.68 -10.55
CA ALA A 26 -0.30 -54.88 -11.76
C ALA A 26 -1.40 -53.82 -11.62
N GLY A 27 -1.06 -52.56 -11.93
CA GLY A 27 -2.01 -51.47 -12.01
C GLY A 27 -1.33 -50.24 -12.60
N GLN A 28 -1.75 -49.84 -13.80
CA GLN A 28 -1.28 -48.64 -14.46
C GLN A 28 -1.70 -47.38 -13.69
N VAL A 29 -0.72 -46.55 -13.33
CA VAL A 29 -0.83 -45.09 -13.40
C VAL A 29 0.59 -44.53 -13.39
N GLN A 30 0.92 -43.72 -14.41
CA GLN A 30 2.12 -42.87 -14.38
C GLN A 30 1.93 -41.85 -13.26
N GLU A 31 2.50 -42.12 -12.11
CA GLU A 31 2.64 -41.15 -11.04
C GLU A 31 3.66 -40.12 -11.49
N THR A 32 3.15 -38.94 -11.81
CA THR A 32 3.93 -37.82 -12.29
C THR A 32 4.77 -37.33 -11.12
N ASP A 33 6.09 -37.51 -11.24
CA ASP A 33 7.10 -37.05 -10.30
C ASP A 33 6.87 -35.56 -10.01
N THR A 34 6.20 -35.29 -8.88
CA THR A 34 5.81 -33.93 -8.53
C THR A 34 7.02 -33.31 -7.84
N VAL A 35 7.94 -32.80 -8.65
CA VAL A 35 9.03 -31.93 -8.20
C VAL A 35 8.38 -30.78 -7.45
N THR A 36 8.44 -30.83 -6.11
CA THR A 36 8.01 -29.73 -5.27
C THR A 36 9.11 -28.68 -5.34
N VAL A 37 9.06 -27.85 -6.38
CA VAL A 37 9.84 -26.62 -6.43
C VAL A 37 9.29 -25.75 -5.32
N THR A 38 10.03 -25.68 -4.22
CA THR A 38 9.84 -24.59 -3.26
C THR A 38 10.39 -23.35 -3.94
N GLU A 39 9.61 -22.78 -4.86
CA GLU A 39 9.82 -21.41 -5.32
C GLU A 39 9.63 -20.54 -4.10
N THR A 40 10.75 -20.15 -3.49
CA THR A 40 10.81 -18.95 -2.67
C THR A 40 10.48 -17.81 -3.61
N ALA A 41 9.19 -17.52 -3.77
CA ALA A 41 8.69 -16.41 -4.54
C ALA A 41 9.34 -15.16 -3.97
N THR A 42 10.36 -14.70 -4.68
CA THR A 42 10.97 -13.40 -4.42
C THR A 42 9.82 -12.41 -4.59
N PRO A 43 9.51 -11.54 -3.61
CA PRO A 43 8.43 -10.59 -3.75
C PRO A 43 8.75 -9.73 -4.97
N THR A 44 8.03 -9.97 -6.07
CA THR A 44 8.18 -9.22 -7.31
C THR A 44 7.81 -7.80 -6.95
N ALA A 45 8.82 -6.94 -6.76
CA ALA A 45 8.62 -5.54 -6.46
C ALA A 45 7.73 -4.96 -7.57
N LYS A 46 6.46 -4.74 -7.23
CA LYS A 46 5.44 -4.19 -8.11
C LYS A 46 6.02 -2.89 -8.68
N PRO A 47 6.05 -2.70 -10.01
CA PRO A 47 6.63 -1.51 -10.61
C PRO A 47 5.96 -0.28 -9.99
N SER A 48 6.77 0.61 -9.42
CA SER A 48 6.26 1.84 -8.81
C SER A 48 5.49 2.62 -9.89
N PRO A 49 4.19 2.88 -9.71
CA PRO A 49 3.37 3.54 -10.74
C PRO A 49 3.76 5.01 -10.98
N CYS A 50 4.67 5.54 -10.16
CA CYS A 50 5.32 6.82 -10.41
C CYS A 50 6.25 6.71 -11.62
N ARG A 51 5.75 7.12 -12.79
CA ARG A 51 6.55 7.10 -14.02
C ARG A 51 7.52 8.29 -14.00
N PRO A 52 8.80 8.10 -14.38
CA PRO A 52 9.84 9.15 -14.30
C PRO A 52 9.66 10.39 -15.20
N ALA A 53 8.51 10.57 -15.86
CA ALA A 53 8.21 11.82 -16.56
C ALA A 53 8.09 13.03 -15.60
N ASP A 54 7.92 12.78 -14.30
CA ASP A 54 7.64 13.77 -13.27
C ASP A 54 8.89 14.25 -12.49
N GLY A 55 10.09 13.86 -12.93
CA GLY A 55 11.34 14.13 -12.21
C GLY A 55 11.50 13.27 -10.95
N ALA A 56 12.68 13.29 -10.33
CA ALA A 56 12.97 12.45 -9.16
C ALA A 56 12.06 12.75 -7.96
N ASP A 57 11.60 14.00 -7.86
CA ASP A 57 10.92 14.56 -6.69
C ASP A 57 9.40 14.58 -6.78
N SER A 58 8.80 14.27 -7.94
CA SER A 58 7.35 14.24 -8.04
C SER A 58 6.80 12.93 -8.60
N CYS A 59 5.57 12.62 -8.21
CA CYS A 59 4.83 11.46 -8.66
C CYS A 59 3.42 11.89 -9.03
N VAL A 60 3.11 11.85 -10.32
CA VAL A 60 1.78 12.19 -10.85
C VAL A 60 1.18 10.96 -11.49
N ILE A 61 0.04 10.52 -10.97
CA ILE A 61 -0.73 9.39 -11.50
C ILE A 61 -2.08 9.94 -11.94
N THR A 62 -2.38 9.78 -13.23
CA THR A 62 -3.62 10.30 -13.83
C THR A 62 -4.36 9.20 -14.56
N GLY A 63 -5.67 9.04 -14.28
CA GLY A 63 -6.56 8.12 -15.01
C GLY A 63 -6.22 6.63 -14.86
N ALA A 64 -5.32 6.28 -13.95
CA ALA A 64 -4.83 4.91 -13.79
C ALA A 64 -5.81 4.04 -12.99
N VAL A 65 -5.80 2.74 -13.28
CA VAL A 65 -6.47 1.72 -12.47
C VAL A 65 -5.38 0.85 -11.83
N ILE A 66 -5.32 0.87 -10.50
CA ILE A 66 -4.33 0.14 -9.71
C ILE A 66 -5.04 -1.00 -8.98
N THR A 67 -4.66 -2.22 -9.30
CA THR A 67 -5.12 -3.41 -8.58
C THR A 67 -4.23 -3.65 -7.36
N GLY A 68 -4.83 -3.79 -6.19
CA GLY A 68 -4.13 -3.89 -4.89
C GLY A 68 -3.76 -2.52 -4.32
N ASP A 69 -2.75 -2.51 -3.45
CA ASP A 69 -2.36 -1.31 -2.70
C ASP A 69 -1.41 -0.40 -3.50
N LEU A 70 -1.39 0.88 -3.12
CA LEU A 70 -0.50 1.91 -3.59
C LEU A 70 0.21 2.56 -2.41
N ALA A 71 1.54 2.46 -2.37
CA ALA A 71 2.36 3.18 -1.40
C ALA A 71 3.32 4.13 -2.14
N VAL A 72 3.38 5.39 -1.70
CA VAL A 72 4.31 6.40 -2.22
C VAL A 72 5.04 7.04 -1.05
N THR A 73 6.36 6.94 -1.05
CA THR A 73 7.21 7.43 0.05
C THR A 73 8.29 8.37 -0.47
N GLY A 74 8.53 9.47 0.25
CA GLY A 74 9.70 10.33 0.05
C GLY A 74 9.69 11.17 -1.23
N LYS A 75 8.50 11.44 -1.78
CA LYS A 75 8.34 12.34 -2.94
C LYS A 75 8.00 13.73 -2.45
N LYS A 76 8.61 14.78 -3.00
CA LYS A 76 8.27 16.16 -2.65
C LYS A 76 6.80 16.47 -2.97
N VAL A 77 6.34 16.07 -4.15
CA VAL A 77 4.96 16.30 -4.61
C VAL A 77 4.34 14.99 -5.07
N VAL A 78 3.14 14.68 -4.57
CA VAL A 78 2.35 13.53 -5.00
C VAL A 78 0.98 14.00 -5.47
N LYS A 79 0.60 13.61 -6.68
CA LYS A 79 -0.69 13.97 -7.28
C LYS A 79 -1.38 12.74 -7.85
N LEU A 80 -2.58 12.45 -7.37
CA LEU A 80 -3.47 11.42 -7.89
C LEU A 80 -4.69 12.12 -8.49
N VAL A 81 -4.93 11.91 -9.78
CA VAL A 81 -6.06 12.52 -10.51
C VAL A 81 -6.85 11.44 -11.22
N ASP A 82 -8.14 11.31 -10.91
CA ASP A 82 -9.04 10.34 -11.54
C ASP A 82 -8.51 8.90 -11.46
N VAL A 83 -7.82 8.55 -10.36
CA VAL A 83 -7.21 7.23 -10.14
C VAL A 83 -8.21 6.32 -9.44
N ARG A 84 -8.22 5.05 -9.82
CA ARG A 84 -9.00 4.00 -9.13
C ARG A 84 -8.04 3.00 -8.49
N VAL A 85 -8.14 2.83 -7.18
CA VAL A 85 -7.34 1.87 -6.41
C VAL A 85 -8.28 0.86 -5.75
N SER A 86 -8.05 -0.43 -6.01
CA SER A 86 -8.87 -1.50 -5.42
C SER A 86 -8.46 -1.85 -3.99
N GLY A 87 -7.23 -1.50 -3.59
CA GLY A 87 -6.74 -1.63 -2.22
C GLY A 87 -6.71 -0.30 -1.47
N SER A 88 -5.74 -0.19 -0.57
CA SER A 88 -5.47 1.02 0.22
C SER A 88 -4.39 1.89 -0.42
N VAL A 89 -4.40 3.16 -0.07
CA VAL A 89 -3.43 4.15 -0.52
C VAL A 89 -2.70 4.73 0.69
N ASP A 90 -1.38 4.72 0.63
CA ASP A 90 -0.51 5.23 1.68
C ASP A 90 0.52 6.22 1.12
N LEU A 91 0.38 7.51 1.46
CA LEU A 91 1.19 8.61 0.93
C LEU A 91 1.99 9.23 2.07
N ASN A 92 3.26 8.86 2.18
CA ASN A 92 4.12 9.21 3.31
C ASN A 92 5.33 10.07 2.92
N GLY A 93 5.71 10.97 3.84
CA GLY A 93 6.94 11.76 3.71
C GLY A 93 6.93 12.71 2.53
N SER A 94 5.74 13.16 2.12
CA SER A 94 5.58 14.14 1.05
C SER A 94 5.55 15.56 1.60
N SER A 95 5.93 16.55 0.79
CA SER A 95 5.75 17.97 1.16
C SER A 95 4.38 18.47 0.73
N GLN A 96 3.85 17.95 -0.37
CA GLN A 96 2.53 18.31 -0.88
C GLN A 96 1.84 17.08 -1.48
N VAL A 97 0.59 16.88 -1.09
CA VAL A 97 -0.24 15.77 -1.57
C VAL A 97 -1.54 16.32 -2.12
N SER A 98 -1.94 15.83 -3.29
CA SER A 98 -3.21 16.19 -3.93
C SER A 98 -3.88 14.94 -4.48
N VAL A 99 -5.06 14.61 -3.96
CA VAL A 99 -5.90 13.50 -4.43
C VAL A 99 -7.21 14.09 -4.92
N ILE A 100 -7.48 13.95 -6.22
CA ILE A 100 -8.61 14.61 -6.89
C ILE A 100 -9.38 13.59 -7.73
N GLY A 101 -10.70 13.58 -7.60
CA GLY A 101 -11.57 12.77 -8.48
C GLY A 101 -11.33 11.25 -8.37
N SER A 102 -10.67 10.80 -7.31
CA SER A 102 -10.15 9.44 -7.22
C SER A 102 -11.10 8.52 -6.44
N LYS A 103 -10.96 7.22 -6.63
CA LYS A 103 -11.70 6.20 -5.87
C LYS A 103 -10.72 5.23 -5.24
N VAL A 104 -10.76 5.12 -3.92
CA VAL A 104 -9.97 4.18 -3.12
C VAL A 104 -10.94 3.25 -2.43
N SER A 105 -10.83 1.93 -2.67
CA SER A 105 -11.77 0.98 -2.08
C SER A 105 -11.42 0.66 -0.62
N GLY A 106 -10.13 0.71 -0.27
CA GLY A 106 -9.65 0.57 1.11
C GLY A 106 -9.52 1.90 1.83
N ALA A 107 -8.50 2.00 2.69
CA ALA A 107 -8.18 3.22 3.43
C ALA A 107 -7.28 4.17 2.61
N LEU A 108 -7.38 5.47 2.90
CA LEU A 108 -6.46 6.48 2.38
C LEU A 108 -5.74 7.14 3.55
N THR A 109 -4.42 6.95 3.61
CA THR A 109 -3.54 7.56 4.63
C THR A 109 -2.63 8.58 3.96
N VAL A 110 -2.59 9.79 4.52
CA VAL A 110 -1.78 10.91 4.01
C VAL A 110 -0.97 11.50 5.15
N THR A 111 0.34 11.28 5.12
CA THR A 111 1.29 11.87 6.07
C THR A 111 2.23 12.82 5.32
N THR A 112 2.05 14.13 5.54
CA THR A 112 2.77 15.17 4.79
C THR A 112 3.14 16.33 5.69
N ALA A 113 4.38 16.81 5.62
CA ALA A 113 4.83 17.92 6.47
C ALA A 113 4.36 19.31 5.99
N GLY A 114 3.70 19.37 4.82
CA GLY A 114 3.24 20.61 4.20
C GLY A 114 1.73 20.62 4.03
N GLY A 115 1.26 20.48 2.79
CA GLY A 115 -0.17 20.59 2.45
C GLY A 115 -0.77 19.29 1.95
N ALA A 116 -2.04 19.03 2.30
CA ALA A 116 -2.84 17.95 1.74
C ALA A 116 -4.15 18.50 1.15
N THR A 117 -4.47 18.12 -0.07
CA THR A 117 -5.77 18.40 -0.69
C THR A 117 -6.42 17.09 -1.10
N VAL A 118 -7.61 16.82 -0.59
CA VAL A 118 -8.43 15.68 -1.00
C VAL A 118 -9.78 16.23 -1.46
N THR A 119 -10.10 16.07 -2.74
CA THR A 119 -11.29 16.67 -3.34
C THR A 119 -12.02 15.69 -4.24
N SER A 120 -13.35 15.68 -4.17
CA SER A 120 -14.22 14.85 -5.01
C SER A 120 -13.77 13.38 -5.03
N THR A 121 -13.30 12.87 -3.90
CA THR A 121 -12.71 11.53 -3.79
C THR A 121 -13.61 10.63 -2.95
N THR A 122 -13.77 9.38 -3.38
CA THR A 122 -14.47 8.35 -2.62
C THR A 122 -13.45 7.41 -1.97
N VAL A 123 -13.50 7.28 -0.64
CA VAL A 123 -12.69 6.36 0.16
C VAL A 123 -13.65 5.35 0.79
N GLY A 124 -13.48 4.06 0.51
CA GLY A 124 -14.36 3.01 1.02
C GLY A 124 -14.14 2.73 2.51
N GLY A 125 -12.90 2.89 2.99
CA GLY A 125 -12.54 2.76 4.40
C GLY A 125 -12.33 4.11 5.08
N ARG A 126 -11.34 4.14 5.99
CA ARG A 126 -10.93 5.34 6.74
C ARG A 126 -10.12 6.31 5.86
N LEU A 127 -10.35 7.61 6.06
CA LEU A 127 -9.47 8.68 5.59
C LEU A 127 -8.70 9.26 6.78
N LEU A 128 -7.37 9.08 6.79
CA LEU A 128 -6.46 9.63 7.80
C LEU A 128 -5.54 10.67 7.16
N VAL A 129 -5.50 11.87 7.73
CA VAL A 129 -4.53 12.91 7.36
C VAL A 129 -3.73 13.35 8.57
N ASP A 130 -2.41 13.20 8.51
CA ASP A 130 -1.50 13.43 9.62
C ASP A 130 -0.32 14.34 9.24
N ASP A 131 0.22 15.05 10.24
CA ASP A 131 1.37 15.99 10.20
C ASP A 131 1.24 17.19 9.22
N ALA A 132 0.09 17.33 8.56
CA ALA A 132 -0.12 18.41 7.61
C ALA A 132 -0.25 19.78 8.30
N ARG A 133 0.40 20.79 7.72
CA ARG A 133 0.24 22.19 8.14
C ARG A 133 -1.12 22.74 7.72
N THR A 134 -1.58 22.35 6.55
CA THR A 134 -2.86 22.78 5.98
C THR A 134 -3.51 21.63 5.23
N VAL A 135 -4.78 21.38 5.52
CA VAL A 135 -5.59 20.37 4.82
C VAL A 135 -6.81 21.03 4.20
N THR A 136 -7.13 20.62 2.97
CA THR A 136 -8.40 20.94 2.31
C THR A 136 -9.14 19.65 1.97
N LEU A 137 -10.31 19.44 2.58
CA LEU A 137 -11.20 18.30 2.31
C LEU A 137 -12.51 18.78 1.70
N LEU A 138 -12.69 18.59 0.39
CA LEU A 138 -13.85 19.12 -0.32
C LEU A 138 -14.64 18.03 -1.05
N ARG A 139 -15.94 17.90 -0.74
CA ARG A 139 -16.86 17.00 -1.48
C ARG A 139 -16.38 15.56 -1.53
N ASN A 140 -15.84 15.04 -0.43
CA ASN A 140 -15.39 13.65 -0.35
C ASN A 140 -16.48 12.74 0.21
N THR A 141 -16.42 11.46 -0.12
CA THR A 141 -17.26 10.43 0.49
C THR A 141 -16.36 9.43 1.17
N VAL A 142 -16.48 9.29 2.48
CA VAL A 142 -15.68 8.38 3.31
C VAL A 142 -16.63 7.34 3.89
N GLY A 143 -16.42 6.07 3.55
CA GLY A 143 -17.27 4.96 4.01
C GLY A 143 -17.03 4.58 5.46
N GLY A 144 -15.83 4.85 5.99
CA GLY A 144 -15.48 4.69 7.40
C GLY A 144 -15.25 6.03 8.10
N ASP A 145 -14.23 6.07 8.96
CA ASP A 145 -13.92 7.24 9.78
C ASP A 145 -13.11 8.29 9.02
N LEU A 146 -13.24 9.54 9.43
CA LEU A 146 -12.40 10.66 9.00
C LEU A 146 -11.61 11.18 10.20
N ASP A 147 -10.30 10.97 10.17
CA ASP A 147 -9.40 11.38 11.24
C ASP A 147 -8.35 12.36 10.73
N CYS A 148 -8.12 13.42 11.51
CA CYS A 148 -7.14 14.44 11.20
C CYS A 148 -6.31 14.80 12.43
N SER A 149 -5.01 14.86 12.24
CA SER A 149 -4.05 15.34 13.24
C SER A 149 -3.19 16.46 12.62
N VAL A 150 -3.82 17.62 12.38
CA VAL A 150 -3.28 18.69 11.51
C VAL A 150 -3.44 20.07 12.13
N ARG A 151 -2.68 21.07 11.66
CA ARG A 151 -2.72 22.42 12.26
C ARG A 151 -3.91 23.27 11.83
N ARG A 152 -4.29 23.19 10.56
CA ARG A 152 -5.40 23.93 9.96
C ARG A 152 -6.10 23.05 8.98
N VAL A 153 -7.42 23.00 9.08
CA VAL A 153 -8.25 22.32 8.10
C VAL A 153 -9.34 23.25 7.59
N GLY A 154 -9.61 23.15 6.30
CA GLY A 154 -10.76 23.74 5.66
C GLY A 154 -11.41 22.70 4.75
N GLY A 155 -12.65 22.96 4.36
CA GLY A 155 -13.41 21.99 3.60
C GLY A 155 -14.90 22.11 3.83
N ASN A 156 -15.68 21.52 2.93
CA ASN A 156 -17.12 21.41 3.07
C ASN A 156 -17.69 20.32 2.15
N GLY A 157 -18.93 19.93 2.43
CA GLY A 157 -19.69 18.97 1.61
C GLY A 157 -19.13 17.56 1.61
N ASN A 158 -18.34 17.18 2.63
CA ASN A 158 -17.94 15.79 2.79
C ASN A 158 -19.12 14.97 3.32
N THR A 159 -19.03 13.65 3.19
CA THR A 159 -20.00 12.71 3.76
C THR A 159 -19.20 11.59 4.37
N VAL A 160 -19.39 11.35 5.66
CA VAL A 160 -18.63 10.38 6.44
C VAL A 160 -19.61 9.35 7.02
N GLY A 161 -19.34 8.07 6.77
CA GLY A 161 -20.18 6.96 7.25
C GLY A 161 -19.87 6.56 8.69
N GLY A 162 -18.65 6.83 9.17
CA GLY A 162 -18.19 6.58 10.54
C GLY A 162 -18.02 7.87 11.35
N ASP A 163 -17.05 7.83 12.27
CA ASP A 163 -16.78 8.95 13.17
C ASP A 163 -15.88 10.02 12.51
N THR A 164 -16.04 11.27 12.93
CA THR A 164 -15.11 12.36 12.61
C THR A 164 -14.32 12.76 13.86
N THR A 165 -13.00 12.78 13.75
CA THR A 165 -12.12 13.07 14.90
C THR A 165 -11.11 14.18 14.61
N GLY A 166 -10.59 14.76 15.70
CA GLY A 166 -9.60 15.83 15.66
C GLY A 166 -10.16 17.12 15.04
N PRO A 167 -9.31 17.94 14.39
CA PRO A 167 -9.74 19.18 13.75
C PRO A 167 -10.75 18.99 12.61
N CYS A 168 -10.96 17.76 12.11
CA CYS A 168 -11.91 17.45 11.04
C CYS A 168 -13.33 17.16 11.53
N ALA A 169 -13.59 17.24 12.84
CA ALA A 169 -14.91 16.98 13.42
C ALA A 169 -16.04 17.79 12.75
N ASP A 170 -15.76 19.03 12.36
CA ASP A 170 -16.74 19.97 11.80
C ASP A 170 -16.90 19.87 10.25
N LEU A 171 -16.32 18.85 9.60
CA LEU A 171 -16.24 18.78 8.14
C LEU A 171 -17.17 17.75 7.48
N ALA A 172 -17.84 16.91 8.27
CA ALA A 172 -18.83 15.94 7.80
C ALA A 172 -20.25 16.50 7.76
#